data_AF-A0AAU9Y123-F1
#
_entry.id   AF-A0AAU9Y123-F1
#
_cell.length_a   1.000
_cell.length_b   1.000
_cell.length_c   1.000
_cell.angle_alpha   90.00
_cell.angle_beta   90.00
_cell.angle_gamma   90.00
#
_symmetry.space_group_name_H-M   'P 1'
#
loop_
_entity.id
_entity.type
_entity.pdbx_description
1 polymer ?
#
loop_
_entity_poly.entity_id
_entity_poly.type
_entity_poly.pdbx_seq_one_letter_code
_entity_poly.pdbx_strand_id
1 'polypeptide(L)'
;MDLLKAKDELALLKSVLEDMSTDIDNRHHNLYQEAVTIARQVAVQPEMPRIAQRQMHRNNAPAATPEGYFKINLTRVFLDHVLQQLNIRFQDDVFVCYKGISIIPSVLLATDPAWKANVLEFCNHYRQDIPNYAGLQAELLLWERLWKGRDNRGDVTSKI
;
A
#
# COMPACT_ATOMS: atom_id res chain seq x y z
N MET A 1 8.08 -13.84 -5.09
CA MET A 1 7.22 -12.82 -5.73
C MET A 1 6.69 -11.93 -4.61
N ASP A 2 7.32 -10.78 -4.41
CA ASP A 2 7.22 -9.93 -3.20
C ASP A 2 6.01 -8.98 -3.21
N LEU A 3 5.49 -8.64 -4.39
CA LEU A 3 4.44 -7.64 -4.57
C LEU A 3 3.06 -8.08 -4.07
N LEU A 4 2.72 -9.37 -4.17
CA LEU A 4 1.46 -9.88 -3.63
C LEU A 4 1.48 -9.86 -2.09
N LYS A 5 2.63 -10.15 -1.49
CA LYS A 5 2.82 -10.02 -0.05
C LYS A 5 2.72 -8.56 0.39
N ALA A 6 3.29 -7.63 -0.37
CA ALA A 6 3.15 -6.20 -0.12
C ALA A 6 1.68 -5.72 -0.16
N LYS A 7 0.80 -6.37 -0.93
CA LYS A 7 -0.65 -6.11 -0.90
C LYS A 7 -1.24 -6.43 0.47
N ASP A 8 -0.89 -7.59 1.03
CA ASP A 8 -1.39 -8.01 2.34
C ASP A 8 -0.87 -7.11 3.47
N GLU A 9 0.41 -6.74 3.40
CA GLU A 9 1.03 -5.78 4.33
C GLU A 9 0.37 -4.40 4.26
N LEU A 10 -0.02 -3.96 3.06
CA LEU A 10 -0.75 -2.72 2.87
C LEU A 10 -2.16 -2.79 3.47
N ALA A 11 -2.86 -3.92 3.31
CA ALA A 11 -4.17 -4.13 3.91
C ALA A 11 -4.10 -4.07 5.45
N LEU A 12 -3.07 -4.71 6.02
CA LEU A 12 -2.79 -4.63 7.45
C LEU A 12 -2.50 -3.18 7.90
N LEU A 13 -1.66 -2.45 7.15
CA LEU A 13 -1.35 -1.05 7.45
C LEU A 13 -2.61 -0.17 7.46
N LYS A 14 -3.48 -0.33 6.45
CA LYS A 14 -4.76 0.41 6.39
C LYS A 14 -5.62 0.11 7.62
N SER A 15 -5.78 -1.16 7.96
CA SER A 15 -6.55 -1.59 9.15
C SER A 15 -5.99 -0.96 10.43
N VAL A 16 -4.66 -0.98 10.63
CA VAL A 16 -4.04 -0.38 11.83
C VAL A 16 -4.28 1.13 11.91
N LEU A 17 -4.24 1.83 10.77
CA LEU A 17 -4.51 3.27 10.71
C LEU A 17 -5.99 3.60 10.94
N GLU A 18 -6.91 2.76 10.45
CA GLU A 18 -8.36 2.87 10.70
C GLU A 18 -8.70 2.60 12.17
N ASP A 19 -8.07 1.60 12.78
CA ASP A 19 -8.19 1.32 14.21
C ASP A 19 -7.70 2.51 15.04
N MET A 20 -6.56 3.10 14.64
CA MET A 20 -6.04 4.31 15.27
C MET A 20 -6.98 5.51 15.10
N SER A 21 -7.64 5.64 13.95
CA SER A 21 -8.64 6.69 13.72
C SER A 21 -9.89 6.48 14.57
N THR A 22 -10.29 5.24 14.82
CA THR A 22 -11.46 4.88 15.63
C THR A 22 -11.19 5.10 17.13
N ASP A 23 -9.98 4.78 17.58
CA ASP A 23 -9.52 4.97 18.96
C ASP A 23 -8.60 6.20 19.11
N ILE A 24 -8.87 7.26 18.34
CA ILE A 24 -7.96 8.41 18.20
C ILE A 24 -7.68 9.09 19.54
N ASP A 25 -8.63 9.11 20.47
CA ASP A 25 -8.45 9.75 21.78
C ASP A 25 -7.36 9.06 22.60
N ASN A 26 -7.43 7.74 22.76
CA ASN A 26 -6.45 7.00 23.55
C ASN A 26 -5.10 6.89 22.82
N ARG A 27 -5.13 6.64 21.50
CA ARG A 27 -3.91 6.51 20.69
C ARG A 27 -3.14 7.83 20.63
N HIS A 28 -3.83 8.94 20.41
CA HIS A 28 -3.20 10.26 20.44
C HIS A 28 -2.66 10.59 21.82
N HIS A 29 -3.39 10.28 22.89
CA HIS A 29 -2.94 10.53 24.25
C HIS A 29 -1.58 9.87 24.53
N ASN A 30 -1.45 8.58 24.20
CA ASN A 30 -0.20 7.84 24.39
C ASN A 30 0.95 8.46 23.59
N LEU A 31 0.74 8.73 22.29
CA LEU A 31 1.75 9.36 21.42
C LEU A 31 2.14 10.76 21.91
N TYR A 32 1.17 11.52 22.41
CA TYR A 32 1.40 12.85 22.94
C TYR A 32 2.23 12.81 24.23
N GLN A 33 1.94 11.89 25.15
CA GLN A 33 2.74 11.70 26.36
C GLN A 33 4.19 11.31 26.05
N GLU A 34 4.40 10.42 25.08
CA GLU A 34 5.75 10.05 24.61
C GLU A 34 6.48 11.26 24.02
N ALA A 35 5.81 12.02 23.14
CA ALA A 35 6.38 13.23 22.55
C ALA A 35 6.74 14.29 23.60
N VAL A 36 5.88 14.49 24.61
CA VAL A 36 6.14 15.38 25.76
C VAL A 36 7.36 14.89 26.54
N THR A 37 7.49 13.59 26.75
CA THR A 37 8.62 12.99 27.47
C THR A 37 9.94 13.24 26.74
N ILE A 38 9.95 13.07 25.42
CA ILE A 38 11.12 13.36 24.57
C ILE A 38 11.43 14.87 24.59
N ALA A 39 10.42 15.73 24.45
CA ALA A 39 10.61 17.19 24.46
C ALA A 39 11.21 17.70 25.79
N ARG A 40 10.82 17.12 26.92
CA ARG A 40 11.37 17.46 28.24
C ARG A 40 12.87 17.18 28.35
N GLN A 41 13.40 16.18 27.65
CA GLN A 41 14.83 15.87 27.66
C GLN A 41 15.68 17.01 27.08
N VAL A 42 15.08 17.85 26.24
CA VAL A 42 15.69 19.06 25.66
C VAL A 42 15.13 20.35 26.26
N ALA A 43 14.51 20.28 27.44
CA ALA A 43 13.91 21.40 28.16
C ALA A 43 12.83 22.17 27.36
N VAL A 44 12.17 21.51 26.41
CA VAL A 44 11.05 22.07 25.64
C VAL A 44 9.74 21.56 26.21
N GLN A 45 8.76 22.46 26.34
CA GLN A 45 7.38 22.10 26.68
C GLN A 45 6.48 22.28 25.46
N PRO A 46 5.45 21.44 25.28
CA PRO A 46 4.48 21.63 24.22
C PRO A 46 3.63 22.87 24.51
N GLU A 47 3.58 23.77 23.54
CA GLU A 47 2.71 24.95 23.55
C GLU A 47 1.81 24.94 22.31
N MET A 48 0.62 25.51 22.44
CA MET A 48 -0.22 25.76 21.28
C MET A 48 0.39 26.87 20.42
N PRO A 49 0.54 26.68 19.10
CA PRO A 49 0.90 27.77 18.20
C PRO A 49 -0.08 28.92 18.35
N ARG A 50 0.41 30.16 18.21
CA ARG A 50 -0.43 31.35 18.27
C ARG A 50 -1.51 31.28 17.16
N ILE A 51 -2.78 31.15 17.56
CA ILE A 51 -3.90 31.16 16.62
C ILE A 51 -4.19 32.61 16.25
N ALA A 52 -3.68 33.05 15.10
CA ALA A 52 -4.01 34.37 14.57
C ALA A 52 -5.50 34.43 14.19
N GLN A 53 -6.18 35.54 14.49
CA GLN A 53 -7.59 35.78 14.16
C GLN A 53 -7.93 35.60 12.67
N ARG A 54 -6.93 35.65 11.78
CA ARG A 54 -7.08 35.47 10.35
C ARG A 54 -6.06 34.46 9.84
N GLN A 55 -6.41 33.18 9.83
CA GLN A 55 -5.67 32.15 9.11
C GLN A 55 -6.34 31.92 7.76
N MET A 56 -5.67 32.29 6.67
CA MET A 56 -6.22 32.16 5.31
C MET A 56 -5.87 30.82 4.65
N HIS A 57 -4.82 30.14 5.12
CA HIS A 57 -4.24 28.97 4.43
C HIS A 57 -4.35 27.64 5.19
N ARG A 58 -4.73 27.64 6.47
CA ARG A 58 -4.94 26.42 7.26
C ARG A 58 -6.19 26.55 8.11
N ASN A 59 -7.05 25.54 8.05
CA ASN A 59 -8.11 25.36 9.03
C ASN A 59 -7.47 24.84 10.32
N ASN A 60 -7.14 25.74 11.26
CA ASN A 60 -6.91 25.29 12.63
C ASN A 60 -8.23 25.27 13.39
N ALA A 61 -8.70 24.08 13.74
CA ALA A 61 -9.81 23.95 14.67
C ALA A 61 -9.36 24.45 16.06
N PRO A 62 -10.20 25.22 16.76
CA PRO A 62 -9.89 25.68 18.11
C PRO A 62 -9.81 24.50 19.08
N ALA A 63 -8.88 24.57 20.03
CA ALA A 63 -8.72 23.60 21.09
C ALA A 63 -8.33 24.29 22.40
N ALA A 64 -8.71 23.70 23.54
CA ALA A 64 -8.45 24.27 24.86
C ALA A 64 -7.06 23.91 25.41
N THR A 65 -6.43 22.84 24.91
CA THR A 65 -5.15 22.31 25.38
C THR A 65 -4.20 22.05 24.21
N PRO A 66 -2.87 22.11 24.42
CA PRO A 66 -1.90 21.72 23.39
C PRO A 66 -2.13 20.30 22.87
N GLU A 67 -2.47 19.37 23.75
CA GLU A 67 -2.82 18.00 23.37
C GLU A 67 -4.03 17.95 22.42
N GLY A 68 -5.13 18.62 22.77
CA GLY A 68 -6.32 18.68 21.93
C GLY A 68 -6.04 19.39 20.60
N TYR A 69 -5.19 20.42 20.62
CA TYR A 69 -4.77 21.13 19.42
C TYR A 69 -4.05 20.20 18.45
N PHE A 70 -3.03 19.47 18.91
CA PHE A 70 -2.30 18.53 18.07
C PHE A 70 -3.15 17.33 17.66
N LYS A 71 -4.09 16.88 18.50
CA LYS A 71 -5.03 15.81 18.11
C LYS A 71 -5.81 16.20 16.86
N ILE A 72 -6.42 17.38 16.87
CA ILE A 72 -7.31 17.81 15.80
C ILE A 72 -6.52 18.26 14.57
N ASN A 73 -5.45 19.04 14.76
CA ASN A 73 -4.76 19.73 13.67
C ASN A 73 -3.55 18.98 13.12
N LEU A 74 -3.07 17.94 13.80
CA LEU A 74 -1.96 17.10 13.34
C LEU A 74 -2.43 15.65 13.15
N THR A 75 -2.81 14.96 14.22
CA THR A 75 -3.06 13.51 14.18
C THR A 75 -4.24 13.16 13.31
N ARG A 76 -5.38 13.83 13.47
CA ARG A 76 -6.57 13.58 12.64
C ARG A 76 -6.32 13.90 11.18
N VAL A 77 -5.76 15.08 10.90
CA VAL A 77 -5.42 15.52 9.53
C VAL A 77 -4.47 14.54 8.85
N PHE A 78 -3.46 14.05 9.59
CA PHE A 78 -2.52 13.06 9.08
C PHE A 78 -3.20 11.73 8.76
N LEU A 79 -4.01 11.19 9.68
CA LEU A 79 -4.73 9.93 9.47
C LEU A 79 -5.67 10.02 8.26
N ASP A 80 -6.48 11.07 8.20
CA ASP A 80 -7.41 11.31 7.09
C ASP A 80 -6.65 11.37 5.75
N HIS A 81 -5.55 12.14 5.71
CA HIS A 81 -4.75 12.28 4.49
C HIS A 81 -4.09 10.98 4.07
N VAL A 82 -3.41 10.28 4.99
CA VAL A 82 -2.69 9.05 4.68
C VAL A 82 -3.65 7.94 4.26
N LEU A 83 -4.76 7.74 4.97
CA LEU A 83 -5.79 6.77 4.57
C LEU A 83 -6.34 7.10 3.18
N GLN A 84 -6.64 8.38 2.91
CA GLN A 84 -7.08 8.80 1.59
C GLN A 84 -6.04 8.49 0.50
N GLN A 85 -4.76 8.81 0.72
CA GLN A 85 -3.70 8.53 -0.25
C GLN A 85 -3.50 7.02 -0.46
N LEU A 86 -3.55 6.21 0.60
CA LEU A 86 -3.44 4.76 0.51
C LEU A 86 -4.63 4.16 -0.27
N ASN A 87 -5.83 4.69 -0.11
CA ASN A 87 -7.01 4.23 -0.83
C ASN A 87 -7.02 4.67 -2.30
N ILE A 88 -6.52 5.86 -2.61
CA ILE A 88 -6.43 6.34 -3.99
C ILE A 88 -5.33 5.60 -4.77
N ARG A 89 -4.15 5.42 -4.17
CA ARG A 89 -2.97 4.89 -4.89
C ARG A 89 -2.96 3.36 -5.02
N PHE A 90 -3.60 2.65 -4.10
CA PHE A 90 -3.57 1.20 -4.04
C PHE A 90 -4.99 0.63 -4.10
N GLN A 91 -5.67 0.94 -5.20
CA GLN A 91 -6.95 0.33 -5.54
C GLN A 91 -6.74 -1.11 -5.98
N ASP A 92 -7.75 -1.96 -5.82
CA ASP A 92 -7.65 -3.39 -6.14
C ASP A 92 -7.28 -3.64 -7.61
N ASP A 93 -7.76 -2.79 -8.53
CA ASP A 93 -7.45 -2.88 -9.96
C ASP A 93 -5.94 -2.73 -10.26
N VAL A 94 -5.21 -1.94 -9.46
CA VAL A 94 -3.75 -1.80 -9.58
C VAL A 94 -3.06 -3.15 -9.34
N PHE A 95 -3.60 -3.97 -8.43
CA PHE A 95 -3.01 -5.28 -8.12
C PHE A 95 -3.32 -6.33 -9.19
N VAL A 96 -4.41 -6.18 -9.96
CA VAL A 96 -4.68 -7.04 -11.12
C VAL A 96 -3.59 -6.87 -12.17
N CYS A 97 -3.08 -5.65 -12.37
CA CYS A 97 -1.94 -5.40 -13.26
C CYS A 97 -0.70 -6.22 -12.87
N TYR A 98 -0.40 -6.27 -11.57
CA TYR A 98 0.77 -7.00 -11.06
C TYR A 98 0.67 -8.51 -11.23
N LYS A 99 -0.54 -9.07 -11.36
CA LYS A 99 -0.71 -10.49 -11.67
C LYS A 99 -0.10 -10.86 -13.02
N GLY A 100 -0.06 -9.93 -13.98
CA GLY A 100 0.60 -10.10 -15.28
C GLY A 100 2.10 -10.39 -15.20
N ILE A 101 2.78 -9.94 -14.14
CA ILE A 101 4.22 -10.24 -13.88
C ILE A 101 4.46 -11.75 -13.76
N SER A 102 3.43 -12.52 -13.41
CA SER A 102 3.52 -13.98 -13.33
C SER A 102 3.84 -14.65 -14.68
N ILE A 103 3.75 -13.95 -15.81
CA ILE A 103 4.17 -14.46 -17.13
C ILE A 103 5.69 -14.46 -17.32
N ILE A 104 6.42 -13.66 -16.52
CA ILE A 104 7.88 -13.54 -16.61
C ILE A 104 8.49 -14.90 -16.30
N PRO A 105 9.42 -15.43 -17.13
CA PRO A 105 9.91 -16.79 -16.99
C PRO A 105 10.45 -17.15 -15.59
N SER A 106 11.24 -16.27 -14.97
CA SER A 106 11.76 -16.51 -13.62
C SER A 106 10.66 -16.61 -12.56
N VAL A 107 9.56 -15.87 -12.72
CA VAL A 107 8.42 -15.89 -11.81
C VAL A 107 7.53 -17.11 -12.09
N LEU A 108 7.25 -17.38 -13.35
CA LEU A 108 6.45 -18.52 -13.78
C LEU A 108 7.06 -19.84 -13.29
N LEU A 109 8.38 -20.02 -13.42
CA LEU A 109 9.08 -21.23 -12.98
C LEU A 109 9.04 -21.38 -11.45
N ALA A 110 9.15 -20.26 -10.72
CA ALA A 110 9.14 -20.26 -9.26
C ALA A 110 7.73 -20.41 -8.64
N THR A 111 6.66 -20.15 -9.42
CA THR A 111 5.28 -20.10 -8.91
C THR A 111 4.33 -21.05 -9.64
N ASP A 112 4.85 -22.05 -10.33
CA ASP A 112 4.07 -23.11 -10.96
C ASP A 112 3.34 -23.98 -9.92
N PRO A 113 2.02 -24.26 -10.09
CA PRO A 113 1.13 -23.89 -11.20
C PRO A 113 0.33 -22.57 -11.01
N ALA A 114 0.50 -21.88 -9.88
CA ALA A 114 -0.30 -20.71 -9.50
C ALA A 114 -0.17 -19.53 -10.48
N TRP A 115 0.95 -19.41 -11.19
CA TRP A 115 1.19 -18.32 -12.15
C TRP A 115 0.11 -18.21 -13.23
N LYS A 116 -0.45 -19.34 -13.71
CA LYS A 116 -1.47 -19.34 -14.78
C LYS A 116 -2.75 -18.63 -14.36
N ALA A 117 -3.22 -18.89 -13.14
CA ALA A 117 -4.44 -18.25 -12.63
C ALA A 117 -4.28 -16.73 -12.57
N ASN A 118 -3.11 -16.26 -12.11
CA ASN A 118 -2.77 -14.85 -12.07
C ASN A 118 -2.77 -14.22 -13.48
N VAL A 119 -2.11 -14.86 -14.45
CA VAL A 119 -2.05 -14.34 -15.84
C VAL A 119 -3.44 -14.34 -16.47
N LEU A 120 -4.25 -15.37 -16.25
CA LEU A 120 -5.62 -15.42 -16.76
C LEU A 120 -6.49 -14.29 -16.21
N GLU A 121 -6.39 -13.99 -14.92
CA GLU A 121 -7.13 -12.88 -14.32
C GLU A 121 -6.69 -11.53 -14.88
N PHE A 122 -5.37 -11.31 -15.01
CA PHE A 122 -4.81 -10.14 -15.67
C PHE A 122 -5.34 -10.00 -17.11
N CYS A 123 -5.24 -11.05 -17.91
CA CYS A 123 -5.71 -11.02 -19.29
C CYS A 123 -7.22 -10.80 -19.39
N ASN A 124 -8.00 -11.36 -18.46
CA ASN A 124 -9.45 -11.15 -18.45
C ASN A 124 -9.81 -9.69 -18.13
N HIS A 125 -9.05 -9.03 -17.25
CA HIS A 125 -9.23 -7.61 -16.94
C HIS A 125 -8.95 -6.72 -18.17
N TYR A 126 -7.89 -7.03 -18.93
CA TYR A 126 -7.52 -6.34 -20.18
C TYR A 126 -8.07 -6.98 -21.44
N ARG A 127 -9.18 -7.71 -21.35
CA ARG A 127 -9.69 -8.53 -22.46
C ARG A 127 -9.92 -7.75 -23.75
N GLN A 128 -10.36 -6.49 -23.64
CA GLN A 128 -10.63 -5.63 -24.79
C GLN A 128 -9.36 -5.22 -25.54
N ASP A 129 -8.22 -5.22 -24.85
CA ASP A 129 -6.91 -4.86 -25.40
C ASP A 129 -6.16 -6.08 -25.97
N ILE A 130 -6.70 -7.30 -25.81
CA ILE A 130 -6.06 -8.54 -26.26
C ILE A 130 -6.60 -8.97 -27.63
N PRO A 131 -5.76 -8.97 -28.69
CA PRO A 131 -6.21 -9.26 -30.05
C PRO A 131 -6.80 -10.67 -30.25
N ASN A 132 -6.27 -11.67 -29.54
CA ASN A 132 -6.71 -13.07 -29.65
C ASN A 132 -6.89 -13.71 -28.28
N TYR A 133 -7.94 -13.30 -27.56
CA TYR A 133 -8.25 -13.89 -26.27
C TYR A 133 -8.64 -15.38 -26.37
N ALA A 134 -9.27 -15.80 -27.48
CA ALA A 134 -9.70 -17.19 -27.68
C ALA A 134 -8.51 -18.17 -27.72
N GLY A 135 -7.37 -17.75 -28.28
CA GLY A 135 -6.14 -18.54 -28.33
C GLY A 135 -5.31 -18.51 -27.04
N LEU A 136 -5.63 -17.65 -26.08
CA LEU A 136 -4.79 -17.38 -24.90
C LEU A 136 -4.42 -18.66 -24.14
N GLN A 137 -5.38 -19.57 -23.92
CA GLN A 137 -5.13 -20.80 -23.17
C GLN A 137 -4.06 -21.68 -23.85
N ALA A 138 -4.10 -21.76 -25.19
CA ALA A 138 -3.11 -22.53 -25.95
C ALA A 138 -1.73 -21.85 -25.90
N GLU A 139 -1.68 -20.52 -26.04
CA GLU A 139 -0.44 -19.74 -25.94
C GLU A 139 0.23 -19.92 -24.56
N LEU A 140 -0.53 -19.86 -23.47
CA LEU A 140 0.01 -20.05 -22.12
C LEU A 140 0.59 -21.47 -21.92
N LEU A 141 -0.02 -22.50 -22.53
CA LEU A 141 0.51 -23.86 -22.50
C LEU A 141 1.81 -23.98 -23.31
N LEU A 142 1.89 -23.33 -24.46
CA LEU A 142 3.11 -23.30 -25.28
C LEU A 142 4.24 -22.56 -24.57
N TRP A 143 3.93 -21.41 -23.96
CA TRP A 143 4.87 -20.62 -23.16
C TRP A 143 5.46 -21.42 -22.00
N GLU A 144 4.60 -22.11 -21.25
CA GLU A 144 5.02 -22.99 -20.16
C GLU A 144 5.99 -24.07 -20.63
N ARG A 145 5.62 -24.80 -21.70
CA ARG A 145 6.46 -25.87 -22.26
C ARG A 145 7.81 -25.35 -22.71
N LEU A 146 7.83 -24.17 -23.34
CA LEU A 146 9.06 -23.52 -23.80
C LEU A 146 10.00 -23.25 -22.62
N TRP A 147 9.51 -22.62 -21.56
CA TRP A 147 10.37 -22.20 -20.44
C TRP A 147 10.75 -23.35 -19.51
N LYS A 148 9.85 -24.29 -19.22
CA LYS A 148 10.23 -25.52 -18.51
C LYS A 148 11.27 -26.32 -19.29
N GLY A 149 11.13 -26.38 -20.62
CA GLY A 149 12.14 -27.03 -21.48
C GLY A 149 13.50 -26.32 -21.49
N ARG A 150 13.54 -24.99 -21.32
CA ARG A 150 14.80 -24.22 -21.22
C ARG A 150 15.42 -24.33 -19.83
N ASP A 151 14.60 -24.33 -18.79
CA ASP A 151 15.06 -24.52 -17.40
C ASP A 151 15.73 -25.89 -17.21
N ASN A 152 15.11 -26.94 -17.75
CA ASN A 152 15.68 -28.29 -17.76
C ASN A 152 17.03 -28.39 -18.51
N ARG A 153 17.33 -27.44 -19.42
CA ARG A 153 18.60 -27.36 -20.15
C ARG A 153 19.65 -26.52 -19.44
N GLY A 154 19.30 -25.86 -18.33
CA GLY A 154 20.17 -24.94 -17.60
C GLY A 154 20.25 -23.54 -18.23
N ASP A 155 19.41 -23.22 -19.21
CA ASP A 155 19.47 -21.96 -19.97
C ASP A 155 18.90 -20.76 -19.19
N VAL A 156 18.24 -21.00 -18.04
CA VAL A 156 17.53 -19.99 -17.25
C VAL A 156 18.35 -19.60 -16.02
N THR A 157 19.50 -18.96 -16.23
CA THR A 157 20.18 -18.21 -15.16
C THR A 157 20.77 -16.89 -15.67
N SER A 158 20.12 -15.78 -15.35
CA SER A 158 20.81 -14.55 -14.91
C SER A 158 19.82 -13.52 -14.35
N LYS A 159 19.94 -13.25 -13.04
CA LYS A 159 19.66 -12.00 -12.31
C LYS A 159 18.39 -11.21 -12.66
N ILE A 160 17.45 -11.20 -11.71
CA ILE A 160 16.88 -9.97 -11.16
C ILE A 160 17.07 -10.04 -9.65
#